data_AF-A0A5K0Y9J6-F1
#
_entry.id   AF-A0A5K0Y9J6-F1
#
_cell.length_a   1.000
_cell.length_b   1.000
_cell.length_c   1.000
_cell.angle_alpha   90.00
_cell.angle_beta   90.00
_cell.angle_gamma   90.00
#
_symmetry.space_group_name_H-M   'P 1'
#
loop_
_entity.id
_entity.type
_entity.pdbx_description
1 polymer ?
#
loop_
_entity_poly.entity_id
_entity_poly.type
_entity_poly.pdbx_seq_one_letter_code
_entity_poly.pdbx_strand_id
1 'polypeptide(L)' 'MDTIWRPATSFTLTPHKISVCALIQLYATPSPDTVPFPFSSVSQHNCFAIFLISLIK' A
#
# COMPACT_ATOMS: atom_id res chain seq x y z
N MET A 1 9.72 -37.23 2.64
CA MET A 1 9.85 -35.87 2.08
C MET A 1 9.03 -34.98 2.99
N ASP A 2 9.65 -34.52 4.07
CA ASP A 2 8.98 -33.78 5.13
C ASP A 2 8.83 -32.33 4.69
N THR A 3 7.63 -31.97 4.26
CA THR A 3 7.27 -30.60 3.95
C THR A 3 7.33 -29.80 5.25
N ILE A 4 8.45 -29.11 5.49
CA ILE A 4 8.59 -28.15 6.58
C ILE A 4 7.56 -27.04 6.31
N TRP A 5 6.39 -27.14 6.94
CA TRP A 5 5.42 -26.06 7.01
C TRP A 5 6.06 -24.98 7.88
N ARG A 6 6.84 -24.08 7.27
CA ARG A 6 7.15 -22.80 7.91
C ARG A 6 5.80 -22.22 8.30
N PRO A 7 5.57 -21.83 9.57
CA PRO A 7 4.39 -21.07 9.88
C PRO A 7 4.42 -19.88 8.94
N ALA A 8 3.47 -19.83 8.01
CA ALA A 8 3.24 -18.63 7.23
C ALA A 8 3.05 -17.56 8.30
N THR A 9 4.03 -16.66 8.43
CA THR A 9 3.96 -15.53 9.34
C THR A 9 2.59 -14.94 9.11
N SER A 10 1.70 -15.04 10.10
CA SER A 10 0.26 -14.93 9.87
C SER A 10 -0.08 -13.49 9.52
N PHE A 11 0.05 -13.17 8.23
CA PHE A 11 -0.50 -11.96 7.66
C PHE A 11 -1.99 -12.19 7.53
N THR A 12 -2.69 -12.12 8.66
CA THR A 12 -4.16 -12.19 8.67
C THR A 12 -4.67 -11.04 7.82
N LEU A 13 -5.31 -11.37 6.70
CA LEU A 13 -6.00 -10.42 5.85
C LEU A 13 -7.23 -9.91 6.60
N THR A 14 -7.20 -8.63 6.96
CA THR A 14 -8.35 -7.92 7.52
C THR A 14 -8.88 -6.93 6.49
N PRO A 15 -10.15 -6.51 6.56
CA PRO A 15 -10.66 -5.45 5.70
C PRO A 15 -9.79 -4.18 5.74
N HIS A 16 -9.27 -3.82 6.92
CA HIS A 16 -8.31 -2.73 7.09
C HIS A 16 -7.05 -2.90 6.22
N LYS A 17 -6.40 -4.07 6.31
CA LYS A 17 -5.17 -4.35 5.54
C LYS A 17 -5.44 -4.40 4.03
N ILE A 18 -6.59 -4.92 3.60
CA ILE A 18 -6.99 -4.93 2.19
C ILE A 18 -7.16 -3.49 1.67
N SER A 19 -7.85 -2.63 2.42
CA SER A 19 -8.00 -1.21 2.08
C SER A 19 -6.65 -0.50 2.00
N VAL A 20 -5.76 -0.73 2.96
CA VAL A 20 -4.40 -0.15 2.93
C VAL A 20 -3.64 -0.61 1.69
N CYS A 21 -3.70 -1.90 1.32
CA CYS A 21 -3.07 -2.39 0.10
C CYS A 21 -3.64 -1.75 -1.18
N ALA A 22 -4.95 -1.50 -1.25
CA ALA A 22 -5.56 -0.81 -2.39
C ALA A 22 -5.10 0.66 -2.47
N LEU A 23 -5.01 1.34 -1.33
CA LEU A 23 -4.51 2.72 -1.26
C LEU A 23 -3.02 2.81 -1.63
N ILE A 24 -2.21 1.82 -1.23
CA ILE A 24 -0.80 1.72 -1.64
C ILE A 24 -0.69 1.53 -3.16
N GLN A 25 -1.53 0.69 -3.77
CA GLN A 25 -1.55 0.53 -5.23
C GLN A 25 -1.87 1.85 -5.94
N LEU A 26 -2.79 2.65 -5.40
CA LEU A 26 -3.08 3.98 -5.94
C LEU A 26 -1.85 4.91 -5.84
N TYR A 27 -1.18 4.93 -4.69
CA TYR A 27 0.03 5.75 -4.47
C TYR A 27 1.20 5.37 -5.39
N ALA A 28 1.43 4.06 -5.55
CA ALA A 28 2.53 3.48 -6.30
C ALA A 28 2.15 3.12 -7.74
N THR A 29 1.08 3.72 -8.27
CA THR A 29 0.67 3.51 -9.67
C THR A 29 1.84 3.86 -10.58
N PRO A 30 2.30 2.95 -11.46
CA PRO A 30 3.38 3.24 -12.38
C PRO A 30 2.92 4.30 -13.38
N SER A 31 3.46 5.51 -13.28
CA SER A 31 3.20 6.62 -14.19
C SER A 31 4.49 7.08 -14.86
N PRO A 32 4.46 7.40 -16.16
CA PRO A 32 5.57 8.10 -16.81
C PRO A 32 5.70 9.55 -16.31
N ASP A 33 4.63 10.12 -15.74
CA ASP A 33 4.58 11.47 -15.21
C ASP A 33 5.17 11.57 -13.81
N THR A 34 5.74 12.75 -13.49
CA THR A 34 6.26 13.11 -12.16
C THR A 34 5.17 13.12 -11.08
N VAL A 35 3.91 13.32 -11.46
CA VAL A 35 2.75 13.22 -10.57
C VAL A 35 1.82 12.15 -11.13
N PRO A 36 1.68 10.98 -10.48
CA PRO A 36 0.78 9.94 -10.96
C PRO A 36 -0.68 10.44 -10.92
N PHE A 37 -1.48 10.05 -11.91
CA PHE A 37 -2.94 10.12 -11.76
C PHE A 37 -3.34 9.28 -10.54
N PRO A 38 -4.29 9.72 -9.68
CA PRO A 38 -5.21 10.86 -9.81
C PRO A 38 -4.74 12.16 -9.13
N PHE A 39 -3.46 12.29 -8.80
CA PHE A 39 -2.97 13.44 -8.05
C PHE A 39 -2.82 14.65 -8.96
N SER A 40 -3.28 15.82 -8.50
CA SER A 40 -3.14 17.08 -9.25
C SER A 40 -1.85 17.83 -8.92
N SER A 41 -1.14 17.41 -7.87
CA SER A 41 0.15 18.01 -7.46
C SER A 41 1.01 17.04 -6.64
N VAL A 42 2.32 17.30 -6.63
CA VAL A 42 3.30 16.59 -5.77
C VAL A 42 2.92 16.74 -4.28
N SER A 43 2.43 17.91 -3.88
CA SER A 43 1.98 18.14 -2.49
C SER A 43 0.85 17.19 -2.10
N GLN A 44 -0.14 17.00 -2.98
CA GLN A 44 -1.25 16.08 -2.75
C GLN A 44 -0.77 14.62 -2.66
N HIS A 45 0.13 14.20 -3.55
CA HIS A 45 0.74 12.87 -3.53
C HIS A 45 1.54 12.62 -2.23
N ASN A 46 2.33 13.60 -1.79
CA ASN A 46 3.09 13.52 -0.54
C ASN A 46 2.20 13.48 0.70
N CYS A 47 1.15 14.30 0.76
CA CYS A 47 0.16 14.23 1.84
C CYS A 47 -0.51 12.85 1.92
N PHE A 48 -0.81 12.24 0.76
CA PHE A 48 -1.35 10.89 0.72
C PHE A 48 -0.37 9.83 1.24
N ALA A 49 0.94 9.99 0.96
CA ALA A 49 1.98 9.12 1.53
C ALA A 49 1.99 9.18 3.06
N ILE A 50 1.90 10.38 3.65
CA ILE A 50 1.85 10.57 5.10
C ILE A 50 0.59 9.93 5.70
N PHE A 51 -0.56 10.09 5.02
CA PHE A 51 -1.79 9.43 5.41
C PHE A 51 -1.64 7.91 5.41
N LEU A 52 -1.04 7.31 4.38
CA LEU A 52 -0.77 5.87 4.33
C LEU A 52 0.07 5.39 5.52
N ILE A 53 1.13 6.11 5.86
CA ILE A 53 1.98 5.80 7.02
C ILE A 53 1.14 5.81 8.31
N SER A 54 0.21 6.75 8.46
CA SER A 54 -0.67 6.82 9.64
C SER A 54 -1.64 5.64 9.78
N LEU A 55 -1.94 4.92 8.68
CA LEU A 55 -2.84 3.76 8.67
C LEU A 55 -2.12 2.44 9.01
N ILE A 56 -0.79 2.42 8.91
CA ILE A 56 0.04 1.25 9.20
C ILE A 56 0.33 1.27 10.70
N LYS A 57 -0.25 0.31 11.42
CA LYS A 57 -0.03 0.06 12.85
C LYS A 57 0.61 -1.30 13.05
#